data_AF-A0AAU0HFA5-F1
#
_entry.id   AF-A0AAU0HFA5-F1
#
_cell.length_a   1.000
_cell.length_b   1.000
_cell.length_c   1.000
_cell.angle_alpha   90.00
_cell.angle_beta   90.00
_cell.angle_gamma   90.00
#
_symmetry.space_group_name_H-M   'P 1'
#
loop_
_entity.id
_entity.type
_entity.pdbx_description
1 polymer ?
#
loop_
_entity_poly.entity_id
_entity_poly.type
_entity_poly.pdbx_seq_one_letter_code
_entity_poly.pdbx_strand_id
1 'polypeptide(L)'
;MKASSCPGFPCRISLEDAPIGEDVLLVNFEHHAVMSPYRSTYAIYVRPDVRQAAPYKSALPPILWNRPIAIRAFDAEGMLIGADLGKNEMLPEKIDRLLDVKGAQYLHLHNAMHGCYAASVMR
;
A
#
# COMPACT_ATOMS: atom_id res chain seq x y z
N MET A 1 -10.14 -0.10 -18.27
CA MET A 1 -11.18 -1.12 -18.01
C MET A 1 -12.20 -0.52 -17.04
N LYS A 2 -13.32 -1.19 -16.77
CA LYS A 2 -14.33 -0.71 -15.81
C LYS A 2 -14.24 -1.50 -14.50
N ALA A 3 -14.45 -0.85 -13.37
CA ALA A 3 -14.53 -1.53 -12.07
C ALA A 3 -15.81 -2.37 -12.00
N SER A 4 -15.67 -3.67 -11.70
CA SER A 4 -16.79 -4.62 -11.63
C SER A 4 -17.27 -4.92 -10.20
N SER A 5 -16.55 -4.44 -9.19
CA SER A 5 -16.91 -4.60 -7.77
C SER A 5 -16.36 -3.44 -6.93
N CYS A 6 -16.99 -3.16 -5.79
CA CYS A 6 -16.47 -2.23 -4.79
C CYS A 6 -16.75 -2.82 -3.38
N PRO A 7 -15.73 -3.26 -2.62
CA PRO A 7 -14.29 -3.17 -2.93
C PRO A 7 -13.82 -4.13 -4.05
N GLY A 8 -12.63 -3.89 -4.58
CA GLY A 8 -11.98 -4.76 -5.57
C GLY A 8 -10.97 -4.06 -6.48
N PHE A 9 -11.13 -2.75 -6.66
CA PHE A 9 -10.30 -1.91 -7.53
C PHE A 9 -9.67 -0.76 -6.73
N PRO A 10 -8.73 -1.04 -5.80
CA PRO A 10 -8.16 -0.02 -4.93
C PRO A 10 -7.33 1.00 -5.73
N CYS A 11 -7.75 2.26 -5.78
CA CYS A 11 -7.04 3.30 -6.51
C CYS A 11 -5.81 3.79 -5.73
N ARG A 12 -4.66 3.83 -6.38
CA ARG A 12 -3.40 4.31 -5.77
C ARG A 12 -3.23 5.83 -5.78
N ILE A 13 -4.17 6.57 -6.38
CA ILE A 13 -4.18 8.04 -6.36
C ILE A 13 -5.08 8.54 -5.22
N SER A 14 -6.34 8.10 -5.17
CA SER A 14 -7.31 8.54 -4.16
C SER A 14 -7.27 7.74 -2.86
N LEU A 15 -6.58 6.59 -2.84
CA LEU A 15 -6.55 5.66 -1.70
C LEU A 15 -7.94 5.16 -1.27
N GLU A 16 -8.85 5.07 -2.25
CA GLU A 16 -10.21 4.53 -2.15
C GLU A 16 -10.43 3.46 -3.24
N ASP A 17 -11.31 2.49 -3.02
CA ASP A 17 -11.76 1.59 -4.09
C ASP A 17 -12.59 2.35 -5.13
N ALA A 18 -12.41 2.00 -6.41
CA ALA A 18 -13.23 2.56 -7.48
C ALA A 18 -14.69 2.10 -7.35
N PRO A 19 -15.67 3.01 -7.42
CA PRO A 19 -17.08 2.65 -7.56
C PRO A 19 -17.33 1.79 -8.80
N ILE A 20 -18.35 0.93 -8.72
CA ILE A 20 -18.73 0.04 -9.83
C ILE A 20 -19.07 0.89 -11.07
N GLY A 21 -18.53 0.51 -12.23
CA GLY A 21 -18.76 1.20 -13.51
C GLY A 21 -17.83 2.39 -13.77
N GLU A 22 -16.95 2.76 -12.85
CA GLU A 22 -15.92 3.77 -13.13
C GLU A 22 -14.76 3.23 -13.97
N ASP A 23 -14.11 4.13 -14.71
CA ASP A 23 -12.89 3.82 -15.43
C ASP A 23 -11.72 3.61 -14.47
N VAL A 24 -10.97 2.55 -14.73
CA VAL A 24 -9.73 2.23 -14.02
C VAL A 24 -8.67 1.77 -15.01
N LEU A 25 -7.44 2.21 -14.76
CA LEU A 25 -6.25 1.77 -15.49
C LEU A 25 -5.47 0.79 -14.60
N LEU A 26 -5.17 -0.38 -15.13
CA LEU A 26 -4.23 -1.32 -14.53
C LEU A 26 -2.86 -1.07 -15.16
N VAL A 27 -1.92 -0.56 -14.38
CA VAL A 27 -0.59 -0.17 -14.84
C VAL A 27 0.50 -0.84 -14.01
N ASN A 28 1.69 -1.01 -14.58
CA ASN A 28 2.86 -1.42 -13.82
C ASN A 28 3.50 -0.18 -13.16
N PHE A 29 3.82 -0.27 -11.86
CA PHE A 29 4.38 0.84 -11.09
C PHE A 29 5.56 0.40 -10.23
N GLU A 30 6.69 1.07 -10.43
CA GLU A 30 7.90 0.93 -9.63
C GLU A 30 7.72 1.68 -8.30
N HIS A 31 7.21 0.96 -7.31
CA HIS A 31 6.93 1.51 -5.98
C HIS A 31 8.15 1.45 -5.06
N HIS A 32 9.20 0.71 -5.43
CA HIS A 32 10.43 0.62 -4.65
C HIS A 32 11.65 0.72 -5.56
N ALA A 33 12.01 1.97 -5.93
CA ALA A 33 13.10 2.31 -6.84
C ALA A 33 14.44 2.45 -6.10
N VAL A 34 14.97 1.33 -5.58
CA VAL A 34 16.22 1.29 -4.81
C VAL A 34 17.30 0.44 -5.51
N MET A 35 18.56 0.61 -5.11
CA MET A 35 19.70 -0.18 -5.60
C MET A 35 19.98 -1.43 -4.74
N SER A 36 18.94 -2.00 -4.15
CA SER A 36 19.00 -3.22 -3.34
C SER A 36 18.30 -4.38 -4.06
N PRO A 37 18.51 -5.65 -3.62
CA PRO A 37 17.74 -6.78 -4.14
C PRO A 37 16.22 -6.68 -3.94
N TYR A 38 15.75 -5.75 -3.11
CA TYR A 38 14.33 -5.51 -2.85
C TYR A 38 13.70 -4.47 -3.78
N ARG A 39 14.41 -3.98 -4.81
CA ARG A 39 13.83 -3.16 -5.88
C ARG A 39 12.57 -3.85 -6.42
N SER A 40 11.47 -3.12 -6.56
CA SER A 40 10.20 -3.76 -6.89
C SER A 40 9.29 -2.87 -7.73
N THR A 41 8.65 -3.54 -8.70
CA THR A 41 7.54 -3.02 -9.50
C THR A 41 6.42 -4.05 -9.53
N TYR A 42 5.17 -3.59 -9.52
CA TYR A 42 4.04 -4.49 -9.68
C TYR A 42 2.79 -3.77 -10.20
N ALA A 43 1.75 -4.53 -10.51
CA ALA A 43 0.50 -3.99 -11.04
C ALA A 43 -0.28 -3.18 -9.99
N ILE A 44 -0.74 -2.00 -10.37
CA ILE A 44 -1.61 -1.12 -9.57
C ILE A 44 -2.82 -0.61 -10.37
N TYR A 45 -3.92 -0.35 -9.68
CA TYR A 45 -5.07 0.36 -10.24
C TYR A 45 -4.96 1.85 -9.95
N VAL A 46 -5.26 2.66 -10.95
CA VAL A 46 -5.46 4.11 -10.82
C VAL A 46 -6.75 4.51 -11.52
N ARG A 47 -7.48 5.46 -10.94
CA ARG A 47 -8.67 6.07 -11.55
C ARG A 47 -8.25 7.35 -12.28
N PRO A 48 -8.75 7.63 -13.49
CA PRO A 48 -8.58 8.92 -14.13
C PRO A 48 -9.35 10.00 -13.35
N ASP A 49 -8.91 11.26 -13.46
CA ASP A 49 -9.63 12.45 -12.99
C ASP A 49 -10.01 12.48 -11.50
N VAL A 50 -9.36 11.67 -10.65
CA VAL A 50 -9.52 11.72 -9.19
C VAL A 50 -8.46 12.60 -8.55
N ARG A 51 -8.84 13.27 -7.46
CA ARG A 51 -7.91 14.02 -6.64
C ARG A 51 -6.95 13.06 -5.92
N GLN A 52 -5.66 13.40 -5.93
CA GLN A 52 -4.67 12.71 -5.12
C GLN A 52 -4.99 12.90 -3.63
N ALA A 53 -5.02 11.78 -2.90
CA ALA A 53 -5.22 11.81 -1.46
C ALA A 53 -4.07 12.55 -0.78
N ALA A 54 -4.40 13.37 0.22
CA ALA A 54 -3.40 13.85 1.15
C ALA A 54 -2.88 12.67 2.00
N PRO A 55 -1.64 12.73 2.50
CA PRO A 55 -1.16 11.75 3.46
C PRO A 55 -2.08 11.67 4.68
N TYR A 56 -2.52 10.45 5.02
CA TYR A 56 -3.31 10.21 6.23
C TYR A 56 -2.39 10.28 7.44
N LYS A 57 -2.76 11.07 8.46
CA LYS A 57 -2.00 11.23 9.71
C LYS A 57 -2.68 10.44 10.81
N SER A 58 -1.97 9.53 11.44
CA SER A 58 -2.48 8.67 12.53
C SER A 58 -3.81 7.99 12.19
N ALA A 59 -4.00 7.67 10.90
CA ALA A 59 -5.21 7.09 10.36
C ALA A 59 -4.86 6.23 9.14
N LEU A 60 -5.69 5.23 8.87
CA LEU A 60 -5.53 4.36 7.69
C LEU A 60 -6.45 4.83 6.55
N PRO A 61 -5.96 4.92 5.31
CA PRO A 61 -6.82 5.13 4.15
C PRO A 61 -7.81 3.97 3.94
N PRO A 62 -8.98 4.24 3.31
CA PRO A 62 -10.02 3.24 3.06
C PRO A 62 -9.53 1.94 2.38
N ILE A 63 -8.58 2.01 1.44
CA ILE A 63 -8.07 0.82 0.72
C ILE A 63 -7.37 -0.21 1.60
N LEU A 64 -6.97 0.13 2.82
CA LEU A 64 -6.30 -0.79 3.75
C LEU A 64 -7.27 -1.58 4.62
N TRP A 65 -8.56 -1.24 4.58
CA TRP A 65 -9.59 -1.94 5.34
C TRP A 65 -10.15 -3.14 4.57
N ASN A 66 -10.72 -4.07 5.33
CA ASN A 66 -11.43 -5.26 4.86
C ASN A 66 -10.58 -6.25 4.03
N ARG A 67 -9.25 -6.15 4.11
CA ARG A 67 -8.32 -7.07 3.43
C ARG A 67 -7.04 -7.30 4.24
N PRO A 68 -6.41 -8.48 4.11
CA PRO A 68 -5.10 -8.71 4.72
C PRO A 68 -4.03 -7.87 4.02
N ILE A 69 -3.21 -7.18 4.82
CA ILE A 69 -2.14 -6.30 4.37
C ILE A 69 -0.80 -6.83 4.87
N ALA A 70 0.08 -7.17 3.93
CA ALA A 70 1.47 -7.47 4.24
C ALA A 70 2.23 -6.16 4.44
N ILE A 71 2.92 -6.04 5.57
CA ILE A 71 3.70 -4.88 5.98
C ILE A 71 5.17 -5.27 5.85
N ARG A 72 5.98 -4.40 5.24
CA ARG A 72 7.41 -4.62 5.00
C ARG A 72 8.18 -3.41 5.46
N ALA A 73 9.08 -3.58 6.43
CA ALA A 73 9.94 -2.54 6.96
C ALA A 73 11.28 -2.50 6.22
N PHE A 74 11.67 -1.31 5.78
CA PHE A 74 12.93 -1.08 5.07
C PHE A 74 13.82 -0.12 5.84
N ASP A 75 15.13 -0.36 5.78
CA ASP A 75 16.15 0.58 6.25
C ASP A 75 16.48 1.67 5.22
N ALA A 76 17.51 2.49 5.51
CA ALA A 76 17.93 3.60 4.66
C ALA A 76 18.52 3.15 3.31
N GLU A 77 19.06 1.93 3.25
CA GLU A 77 19.62 1.32 2.05
C GLU A 77 18.55 0.56 1.23
N GLY A 78 17.30 0.55 1.70
CA GLY A 78 16.19 -0.16 1.06
C GLY A 78 16.26 -1.67 1.24
N MET A 79 16.90 -2.16 2.31
CA MET A 79 16.92 -3.57 2.68
C MET A 79 15.73 -3.91 3.57
N LEU A 80 15.11 -5.06 3.33
CA LEU A 80 14.00 -5.53 4.16
C LEU A 80 14.54 -6.01 5.51
N ILE A 81 14.15 -5.35 6.60
CA ILE A 81 14.62 -5.66 7.96
C ILE A 81 13.51 -6.18 8.88
N GLY A 82 12.26 -6.16 8.41
CA GLY A 82 11.12 -6.65 9.17
C GLY A 82 9.89 -6.84 8.28
N ALA A 83 9.01 -7.74 8.67
CA ALA A 83 7.73 -7.94 8.02
C ALA A 83 6.69 -8.47 9.00
N ASP A 84 5.43 -8.15 8.74
CA ASP A 84 4.28 -8.67 9.47
C ASP A 84 3.04 -8.67 8.55
N LEU A 85 1.96 -9.30 9.00
CA LEU A 85 0.68 -9.37 8.33
C LEU A 85 -0.39 -8.82 9.27
N GLY A 86 -1.10 -7.78 8.82
CA GLY A 86 -2.19 -7.16 9.57
C GLY A 86 -3.51 -7.19 8.81
N LYS A 87 -4.61 -7.02 9.53
CA LYS A 87 -5.95 -6.82 8.96
C LYS A 87 -6.76 -5.96 9.92
N ASN A 88 -7.51 -5.01 9.36
CA ASN A 88 -8.43 -4.15 10.09
C ASN A 88 -7.78 -3.54 11.36
N GLU A 89 -8.39 -3.74 12.53
CA GLU A 89 -8.03 -3.11 13.81
C GLU A 89 -6.63 -3.50 14.30
N MET A 90 -6.09 -4.64 13.84
CA MET A 90 -4.73 -5.07 14.18
C MET A 90 -3.65 -4.37 13.32
N LEU A 91 -4.04 -3.74 12.21
CA LEU A 91 -3.09 -3.16 11.26
C LEU A 91 -2.31 -1.97 11.85
N PRO A 92 -2.94 -0.99 12.56
CA PRO A 92 -2.21 0.12 13.17
C PRO A 92 -1.15 -0.33 14.18
N GLU A 93 -1.50 -1.23 15.10
CA GLU A 93 -0.56 -1.73 16.12
C GLU A 93 0.67 -2.39 15.49
N LYS A 94 0.47 -3.17 14.42
CA LYS A 94 1.56 -3.83 13.68
C LYS A 94 2.43 -2.84 12.91
N ILE A 95 1.83 -1.80 12.34
CA ILE A 95 2.55 -0.69 11.70
C ILE A 95 3.45 -0.01 12.73
N ASP A 96 2.91 0.38 13.89
CA ASP A 96 3.66 1.06 14.94
C ASP A 96 4.83 0.20 15.43
N ARG A 97 4.57 -1.08 15.68
CA ARG A 97 5.60 -2.04 16.09
C ARG A 97 6.73 -2.18 15.06
N LEU A 98 6.40 -2.20 13.77
CA LEU A 98 7.41 -2.27 12.71
C LEU A 98 8.15 -0.95 12.50
N LEU A 99 7.52 0.20 12.74
CA LEU A 99 8.21 1.48 12.79
C LEU A 99 9.19 1.56 13.97
N ASP A 100 8.91 0.87 15.08
CA ASP A 100 9.82 0.77 16.24
C ASP A 100 11.01 -0.18 16.04
N VAL A 101 11.05 -0.96 14.96
CA VAL A 101 12.22 -1.79 14.64
C VAL A 101 13.42 -0.88 14.42
N LYS A 102 14.51 -1.14 15.15
CA LYS A 102 15.74 -0.37 15.04
C LYS A 102 16.24 -0.37 13.59
N GLY A 103 16.39 0.83 13.03
CA GLY A 103 16.85 1.04 11.65
C GLY A 103 15.74 1.12 10.61
N ALA A 104 14.46 0.89 10.98
CA ALA A 104 13.35 1.07 10.05
C ALA A 104 13.16 2.55 9.71
N GLN A 105 13.21 2.85 8.41
CA GLN A 105 13.01 4.20 7.88
C GLN A 105 11.61 4.39 7.31
N TYR A 106 11.08 3.38 6.63
CA TYR A 106 9.75 3.40 6.06
C TYR A 106 9.19 1.99 5.94
N LEU A 107 7.86 1.90 5.82
CA LEU A 107 7.14 0.68 5.56
C LEU A 107 6.47 0.73 4.20
N HIS A 108 6.43 -0.39 3.48
CA HIS A 108 5.50 -0.61 2.39
C HIS A 108 4.38 -1.55 2.81
N LEU A 109 3.16 -1.18 2.42
CA LEU A 109 1.95 -1.96 2.60
C LEU A 109 1.55 -2.58 1.26
N HIS A 110 1.26 -3.87 1.27
CA HIS A 110 0.89 -4.64 0.09
C HIS A 110 -0.40 -5.42 0.37
N ASN A 111 -1.26 -5.57 -0.63
CA ASN A 111 -2.39 -6.50 -0.54
C ASN A 111 -1.84 -7.92 -0.43
N ALA A 112 -2.06 -8.59 0.71
CA ALA A 112 -1.27 -9.78 1.08
C ALA A 112 -1.36 -10.93 0.06
N MET A 113 -2.54 -11.20 -0.49
CA MET A 113 -2.76 -12.29 -1.45
C MET A 113 -2.17 -12.00 -2.84
N HIS A 114 -2.24 -10.74 -3.28
CA HIS A 114 -1.87 -10.36 -4.65
C HIS A 114 -0.46 -9.75 -4.73
N GLY A 115 0.14 -9.35 -3.60
CA GLY A 115 1.44 -8.69 -3.53
C GLY A 115 1.48 -7.25 -4.06
N CYS A 116 0.37 -6.74 -4.59
CA CYS A 116 0.34 -5.40 -5.17
C CYS A 116 0.49 -4.30 -4.12
N TYR A 117 1.34 -3.32 -4.42
CA TYR A 117 1.59 -2.17 -3.58
C TYR A 117 0.31 -1.38 -3.32
N ALA A 118 0.09 -1.02 -2.06
CA ALA A 118 -1.07 -0.28 -1.59
C ALA A 118 -0.69 1.13 -1.14
N ALA A 119 0.25 1.27 -0.20
CA ALA A 119 0.69 2.55 0.35
C ALA A 119 2.05 2.44 1.05
N SER A 120 2.68 3.57 1.31
CA SER A 120 3.88 3.70 2.15
C SER A 120 3.51 4.35 3.48
N VAL A 121 4.22 3.98 4.54
CA VAL A 121 4.10 4.59 5.87
C VAL A 121 5.48 5.04 6.34
N MET A 122 5.56 6.23 6.91
CA MET A 122 6.77 6.79 7.51
C MET A 122 6.37 7.62 8.74
N ARG A 123 7.35 7.97 9.58
CA ARG A 123 7.15 8.89 10.71
C ARG A 123 7.17 10.36 10.27
#